data_AF-A0A0F7TD62-F1
#
_entry.id   AF-A0A0F7TD62-F1
#
_cell.length_a   1.000
_cell.length_b   1.000
_cell.length_c   1.000
_cell.angle_alpha   90.00
_cell.angle_beta   90.00
_cell.angle_gamma   90.00
#
_symmetry.space_group_name_H-M   'P 1'
#
loop_
_entity.id
_entity.type
_entity.pdbx_description
1 polymer ?
#
loop_
_entity_poly.entity_id
_entity_poly.type
_entity_poly.pdbx_seq_one_letter_code
_entity_poly.pdbx_strand_id
1 'polypeptide(L)'
;MEITKEILDLSRQRYECIQTETPQSLPLNSREENTKEQMLFQLGYITYQFLFLEVSIHALCVRSQIDSTSKFERYTKISKAINSIREQSSEYSESHPLDIDTLRNLSANEFEATIALERWSAIVTIIRASQSFFDAALFDHFMNCILTFGMADAYRAVSIHTMVEITRRAGPGIPIPFDNLPFYYHQLFTFALTAAKSDDSVRLQDLSLHWPDAYYGMAESVIDEVLTKDAERSSPSGSAQYFYPVEELGYLATCSFNQAMDFYSAENDQACLRWAQKAILLAEAIGTLESEELVCLFQTRLKGLF
;
A
#
# COMPACT_ATOMS: atom_id res chain seq x y z
N MET A 1 15.28 -16.16 19.82
CA MET A 1 14.83 -17.33 19.04
C MET A 1 14.77 -18.59 19.89
N GLU A 2 15.70 -18.81 20.83
CA GLU A 2 15.56 -19.84 21.87
C GLU A 2 14.37 -19.56 22.79
N ILE A 3 14.24 -18.34 23.32
CA ILE A 3 13.22 -18.02 24.33
C ILE A 3 11.77 -18.29 23.87
N THR A 4 11.37 -17.92 22.65
CA THR A 4 9.98 -18.13 22.19
C THR A 4 9.67 -19.61 21.95
N LYS A 5 10.66 -20.37 21.42
CA LYS A 5 10.54 -21.83 21.24
C LYS A 5 10.60 -22.56 22.58
N GLU A 6 11.46 -22.11 23.48
CA GLU A 6 11.63 -22.62 24.84
C GLU A 6 10.40 -22.33 25.70
N ILE A 7 9.75 -21.18 25.57
CA ILE A 7 8.47 -20.90 26.23
C ILE A 7 7.37 -21.81 25.68
N LEU A 8 7.29 -22.00 24.36
CA LEU A 8 6.33 -22.93 23.73
C LEU A 8 6.59 -24.39 24.15
N ASP A 9 7.85 -24.81 24.17
CA ASP A 9 8.26 -26.16 24.57
C ASP A 9 8.04 -26.38 26.07
N LEU A 10 8.36 -25.41 26.93
CA LEU A 10 8.07 -25.45 28.38
C LEU A 10 6.56 -25.49 28.65
N SER A 11 5.78 -24.75 27.87
CA SER A 11 4.31 -24.75 28.00
C SER A 11 3.72 -26.09 27.58
N ARG A 12 4.22 -26.68 26.49
CA ARG A 12 3.84 -28.02 26.01
C ARG A 12 4.25 -29.11 27.00
N GLN A 13 5.48 -29.04 27.52
CA GLN A 13 6.01 -30.00 28.48
C GLN A 13 5.23 -29.96 29.80
N ARG A 14 4.80 -28.77 30.23
CA ARG A 14 3.93 -28.60 31.41
C ARG A 14 2.53 -29.18 31.18
N TYR A 15 1.98 -29.04 29.97
CA TYR A 15 0.70 -29.65 29.59
C TYR A 15 0.76 -31.18 29.59
N GLU A 16 1.80 -31.76 29.02
CA GLU A 16 2.04 -33.21 29.02
C GLU A 16 2.22 -33.77 30.43
N CYS A 17 2.92 -33.03 31.30
CA CYS A 17 3.11 -33.40 32.71
C CYS A 17 1.77 -33.47 33.49
N ILE A 18 0.87 -32.51 33.26
CA ILE A 18 -0.47 -32.48 33.87
C ILE A 18 -1.34 -33.66 33.37
N GLN A 19 -1.20 -34.07 32.11
CA GLN A 19 -1.91 -35.25 31.60
C GLN A 19 -1.41 -36.56 32.22
N THR A 20 -0.12 -36.67 32.55
CA THR A 20 0.45 -37.88 33.16
C THR A 20 0.13 -38.05 34.65
N GLU A 21 -0.23 -36.97 35.34
CA GLU A 21 -0.58 -37.01 36.78
C GLU A 21 -2.05 -37.32 37.07
N THR A 22 -2.90 -37.42 36.03
CA THR A 22 -4.34 -37.71 36.21
C THR A 22 -4.56 -39.23 36.12
N PRO A 23 -5.02 -39.93 37.18
CA PRO A 23 -5.20 -41.39 37.14
C PRO A 23 -6.27 -41.81 36.12
N GLN A 24 -5.89 -42.71 35.21
CA GLN A 24 -6.77 -43.33 34.22
C GLN A 24 -7.87 -44.15 34.89
N SER A 25 -9.04 -43.57 35.13
CA SER A 25 -10.32 -44.30 35.11
C SER A 25 -11.48 -43.33 35.31
N LEU A 26 -12.21 -43.00 34.23
CA LEU A 26 -13.67 -42.79 34.15
C LEU A 26 -14.00 -42.19 32.77
N PRO A 27 -15.21 -42.41 32.23
CA PRO A 27 -15.53 -42.08 30.85
C PRO A 27 -15.44 -40.57 30.63
N LEU A 28 -14.76 -40.18 29.55
CA LEU A 28 -14.57 -38.80 29.09
C LEU A 28 -15.90 -38.06 29.10
N ASN A 29 -16.06 -37.23 30.12
CA ASN A 29 -17.19 -36.34 30.31
C ASN A 29 -16.98 -35.14 29.37
N SER A 30 -18.03 -34.66 28.70
CA SER A 30 -18.03 -33.44 27.87
C SER A 30 -17.44 -32.19 28.58
N ARG A 31 -17.33 -32.26 29.91
CA ARG A 31 -16.66 -31.26 30.76
C ARG A 31 -15.13 -31.25 30.61
N GLU A 32 -14.47 -32.40 30.47
CA GLU A 32 -13.01 -32.47 30.31
C GLU A 32 -12.55 -32.04 28.91
N GLU A 33 -13.30 -32.37 27.87
CA GLU A 33 -13.06 -31.84 26.51
C GLU A 33 -13.19 -30.32 26.47
N ASN A 34 -14.24 -29.77 27.07
CA ASN A 34 -14.43 -28.32 27.20
C ASN A 34 -13.30 -27.65 28.00
N THR A 35 -12.77 -28.31 29.05
CA THR A 35 -11.65 -27.76 29.83
C THR A 35 -10.33 -27.77 29.04
N LYS A 36 -10.10 -28.81 28.21
CA LYS A 36 -8.91 -28.91 27.34
C LYS A 36 -8.95 -27.89 26.21
N GLU A 37 -10.08 -27.71 25.56
CA GLU A 37 -10.29 -26.67 24.55
C GLU A 37 -10.07 -25.28 25.15
N GLN A 38 -10.61 -25.02 26.34
CA GLN A 38 -10.44 -23.74 27.03
C GLN A 38 -8.98 -23.45 27.44
N MET A 39 -8.20 -24.48 27.81
CA MET A 39 -6.77 -24.33 28.12
C MET A 39 -5.90 -24.15 26.86
N LEU A 40 -6.16 -24.91 25.79
CA LEU A 40 -5.49 -24.72 24.50
C LEU A 40 -5.76 -23.31 23.97
N PHE A 41 -6.99 -22.84 24.13
CA PHE A 41 -7.40 -21.50 23.76
C PHE A 41 -6.63 -20.41 24.54
N GLN A 42 -6.47 -20.57 25.85
CA GLN A 42 -5.68 -19.64 26.69
C GLN A 42 -4.19 -19.63 26.30
N LEU A 43 -3.62 -20.79 25.97
CA LEU A 43 -2.22 -20.89 25.56
C LEU A 43 -1.98 -20.21 24.20
N GLY A 44 -2.92 -20.36 23.26
CA GLY A 44 -2.87 -19.64 21.98
C GLY A 44 -2.92 -18.13 22.16
N TYR A 45 -3.82 -17.62 23.01
CA TYR A 45 -3.91 -16.19 23.31
C TYR A 45 -2.62 -15.64 23.93
N ILE A 46 -2.02 -16.36 24.89
CA ILE A 46 -0.74 -15.96 25.49
C ILE A 46 0.37 -15.94 24.43
N THR A 47 0.45 -16.97 23.60
CA THR A 47 1.44 -17.07 22.51
C THR A 47 1.30 -15.89 21.54
N TYR A 48 0.07 -15.55 21.18
CA TYR A 48 -0.24 -14.39 20.36
C TYR A 48 0.28 -13.08 20.98
N GLN A 49 0.00 -12.84 22.27
CA GLN A 49 0.46 -11.63 22.95
C GLN A 49 2.00 -11.53 22.96
N PHE A 50 2.70 -12.65 23.17
CA PHE A 50 4.16 -12.68 23.10
C PHE A 50 4.69 -12.35 21.70
N LEU A 51 4.08 -12.92 20.65
CA LEU A 51 4.49 -12.64 19.26
C LEU A 51 4.23 -11.17 18.90
N PHE A 52 3.10 -10.60 19.32
CA PHE A 52 2.81 -9.18 19.10
C PHE A 52 3.81 -8.27 19.82
N LEU A 53 4.18 -8.61 21.05
CA LEU A 53 5.22 -7.90 21.79
C LEU A 53 6.59 -8.03 21.11
N GLU A 54 6.93 -9.21 20.59
CA GLU A 54 8.16 -9.45 19.84
C GLU A 54 8.25 -8.56 18.59
N VAL A 55 7.17 -8.47 17.81
CA VAL A 55 7.05 -7.53 16.67
C VAL A 55 7.30 -6.09 17.13
N SER A 56 6.59 -5.65 18.16
CA SER A 56 6.66 -4.28 18.68
C SER A 56 8.07 -3.90 19.16
N ILE A 57 8.74 -4.79 19.89
CA ILE A 57 10.12 -4.59 20.37
C ILE A 57 11.08 -4.48 19.19
N HIS A 58 11.00 -5.41 18.22
CA HIS A 58 11.89 -5.38 17.07
C HIS A 58 11.70 -4.13 16.22
N ALA A 59 10.45 -3.69 16.00
CA ALA A 59 10.14 -2.47 15.28
C ALA A 59 10.75 -1.24 15.96
N LEU A 60 10.62 -1.12 17.28
CA LEU A 60 11.22 -0.03 18.04
C LEU A 60 12.75 -0.04 17.92
N CYS A 61 13.37 -1.21 18.03
CA CYS A 61 14.82 -1.34 17.91
C CYS A 61 15.35 -1.03 16.51
N VAL A 62 14.59 -1.33 15.45
CA VAL A 62 15.01 -1.02 14.08
C VAL A 62 15.13 0.49 13.88
N ARG A 63 14.19 1.27 14.44
CA ARG A 63 14.16 2.73 14.31
C ARG A 63 15.35 3.43 14.97
N SER A 64 15.90 2.84 16.04
CA SER A 64 17.09 3.35 16.73
C SER A 64 18.40 2.76 16.21
N GLN A 65 18.34 1.74 15.35
CA GLN A 65 19.54 1.07 14.84
C GLN A 65 20.14 1.84 13.66
N ILE A 66 21.47 1.84 13.54
CA ILE A 66 22.20 2.44 12.42
C ILE A 66 22.80 1.35 11.53
N ASP A 67 23.24 0.24 12.13
CA ASP A 67 23.83 -0.90 11.41
C ASP A 67 22.82 -1.62 10.51
N SER A 68 23.14 -1.74 9.22
CA SER A 68 22.27 -2.33 8.19
C SER A 68 22.05 -3.82 8.41
N THR A 69 23.09 -4.56 8.83
CA THR A 69 23.01 -6.00 9.09
C THR A 69 22.05 -6.30 10.24
N SER A 70 22.16 -5.54 11.32
CA SER A 70 21.27 -5.64 12.47
C SER A 70 19.84 -5.25 12.14
N LYS A 71 19.62 -4.26 11.25
CA LYS A 71 18.27 -3.92 10.76
C LYS A 71 17.67 -5.09 9.99
N PHE A 72 18.43 -5.67 9.06
CA PHE A 72 17.98 -6.81 8.27
C PHE A 72 17.58 -8.01 9.14
N GLU A 73 18.39 -8.35 10.15
CA GLU A 73 18.07 -9.45 11.07
C GLU A 73 16.77 -9.17 11.85
N ARG A 74 16.58 -7.93 12.30
CA ARG A 74 15.36 -7.53 13.03
C ARG A 74 14.12 -7.54 12.14
N TYR A 75 14.20 -7.05 10.91
CA TYR A 75 13.09 -7.17 9.96
C TYR A 75 12.74 -8.62 9.65
N THR A 76 13.75 -9.50 9.57
CA THR A 76 13.53 -10.94 9.42
C THR A 76 12.76 -11.53 10.60
N LYS A 77 13.08 -11.11 11.83
CA LYS A 77 12.35 -11.52 13.04
C LYS A 77 10.91 -11.00 13.05
N ILE A 78 10.69 -9.74 12.67
CA ILE A 78 9.35 -9.16 12.50
C ILE A 78 8.52 -9.99 11.52
N SER A 79 9.04 -10.22 10.31
CA SER A 79 8.33 -10.99 9.27
C SER A 79 7.99 -12.41 9.75
N LYS A 80 8.91 -13.08 10.45
CA LYS A 80 8.67 -14.42 11.01
C LYS A 80 7.58 -14.41 12.08
N ALA A 81 7.62 -13.45 13.02
CA ALA A 81 6.64 -13.36 14.08
C ALA A 81 5.23 -13.07 13.53
N ILE A 82 5.10 -12.18 12.53
CA ILE A 82 3.83 -11.85 11.88
C ILE A 82 3.25 -13.07 11.13
N ASN A 83 4.09 -13.85 10.44
CA ASN A 83 3.63 -15.08 9.80
C ASN A 83 3.12 -16.09 10.82
N SER A 84 3.83 -16.28 11.94
CA SER A 84 3.36 -17.14 13.04
C SER A 84 2.02 -16.67 13.61
N ILE A 85 1.82 -15.35 13.74
CA ILE A 85 0.54 -14.78 14.17
C ILE A 85 -0.56 -15.13 13.17
N ARG A 86 -0.33 -14.96 11.86
CA ARG A 86 -1.33 -15.24 10.81
C ARG A 86 -1.72 -16.72 10.77
N GLU A 87 -0.76 -17.62 10.90
CA GLU A 87 -1.00 -19.08 10.96
C GLU A 87 -1.89 -19.44 12.15
N GLN A 88 -1.60 -18.88 13.33
CA GLN A 88 -2.40 -19.10 14.54
C GLN A 88 -3.78 -18.44 14.44
N SER A 89 -3.90 -17.26 13.82
CA SER A 89 -5.14 -16.48 13.79
C SER A 89 -6.32 -17.21 13.13
N SER A 90 -6.07 -18.16 12.21
CA SER A 90 -7.12 -18.95 11.55
C SER A 90 -8.00 -19.75 12.53
N GLU A 91 -7.47 -20.09 13.71
CA GLU A 91 -8.13 -20.89 14.72
C GLU A 91 -8.83 -20.03 15.81
N TYR A 92 -8.52 -18.74 15.89
CA TYR A 92 -8.93 -17.83 16.99
C TYR A 92 -9.81 -16.65 16.56
N SER A 93 -9.83 -16.32 15.26
CA SER A 93 -10.48 -15.13 14.70
C SER A 93 -11.98 -15.01 15.02
N GLU A 94 -12.69 -16.13 15.20
CA GLU A 94 -14.13 -16.13 15.49
C GLU A 94 -14.48 -15.78 16.95
N SER A 95 -13.53 -15.88 17.88
CA SER A 95 -13.80 -15.78 19.32
C SER A 95 -13.37 -14.45 19.93
N HIS A 96 -12.27 -13.84 19.46
CA HIS A 96 -11.76 -12.55 19.88
C HIS A 96 -11.18 -11.83 18.65
N PRO A 97 -12.00 -11.11 17.88
CA PRO A 97 -11.50 -10.38 16.73
C PRO A 97 -10.43 -9.39 17.18
N LEU A 98 -9.31 -9.37 16.46
CA LEU A 98 -8.23 -8.42 16.72
C LEU A 98 -8.79 -7.01 16.66
N ASP A 99 -8.43 -6.18 17.64
CA ASP A 99 -8.78 -4.78 17.57
C ASP A 99 -8.10 -4.14 16.35
N ILE A 100 -8.74 -3.09 15.84
CA ILE A 100 -8.34 -2.43 14.61
C ILE A 100 -6.92 -1.84 14.74
N ASP A 101 -6.54 -1.34 15.91
CA ASP A 101 -5.22 -0.72 16.12
C ASP A 101 -4.10 -1.76 16.12
N THR A 102 -4.36 -2.94 16.65
CA THR A 102 -3.46 -4.09 16.59
C THR A 102 -3.28 -4.56 15.14
N LEU A 103 -4.35 -4.67 14.36
CA LEU A 103 -4.28 -5.00 12.93
C LEU A 103 -3.49 -3.97 12.11
N ARG A 104 -3.70 -2.67 12.40
CA ARG A 104 -2.96 -1.56 11.79
C ARG A 104 -1.47 -1.64 12.11
N ASN A 105 -1.13 -1.84 13.38
CA ASN A 105 0.27 -1.97 13.82
C ASN A 105 0.95 -3.17 13.16
N LEU A 106 0.29 -4.33 13.11
CA LEU A 106 0.84 -5.51 12.44
C LEU A 106 1.07 -5.24 10.95
N SER A 107 0.10 -4.63 10.26
CA SER A 107 0.21 -4.32 8.83
C SER A 107 1.31 -3.29 8.55
N ALA A 108 1.43 -2.24 9.36
CA ALA A 108 2.50 -1.25 9.27
C ALA A 108 3.89 -1.90 9.37
N ASN A 109 4.10 -2.71 10.40
CA ASN A 109 5.39 -3.38 10.62
C ASN A 109 5.68 -4.45 9.55
N GLU A 110 4.66 -5.18 9.09
CA GLU A 110 4.81 -6.15 8.00
C GLU A 110 5.20 -5.46 6.69
N PHE A 111 4.54 -4.35 6.37
CA PHE A 111 4.81 -3.57 5.18
C PHE A 111 6.24 -3.02 5.18
N GLU A 112 6.65 -2.35 6.26
CA GLU A 112 8.00 -1.81 6.44
C GLU A 112 9.05 -2.92 6.33
N ALA A 113 8.85 -4.05 7.03
CA ALA A 113 9.75 -5.19 6.96
C ALA A 113 9.82 -5.81 5.56
N THR A 114 8.70 -5.92 4.85
CA THR A 114 8.63 -6.51 3.51
C THR A 114 9.41 -5.66 2.50
N ILE A 115 9.28 -4.34 2.58
CA ILE A 115 10.06 -3.42 1.74
C ILE A 115 11.55 -3.51 2.06
N ALA A 116 11.90 -3.47 3.35
CA ALA A 116 13.29 -3.49 3.80
C ALA A 116 14.01 -4.81 3.49
N LEU A 117 13.28 -5.92 3.40
CA LEU A 117 13.79 -7.23 3.00
C LEU A 117 13.72 -7.47 1.48
N GLU A 118 13.40 -6.44 0.69
CA GLU A 118 13.32 -6.48 -0.78
C GLU A 118 12.28 -7.48 -1.33
N ARG A 119 11.27 -7.83 -0.53
CA ARG A 119 10.20 -8.77 -0.91
C ARG A 119 9.02 -8.06 -1.59
N TRP A 120 9.32 -7.21 -2.56
CA TRP A 120 8.37 -6.23 -3.09
C TRP A 120 7.12 -6.85 -3.77
N SER A 121 7.19 -8.08 -4.25
CA SER A 121 6.04 -8.80 -4.83
C SER A 121 4.90 -9.03 -3.83
N ALA A 122 5.19 -9.09 -2.52
CA ALA A 122 4.18 -9.30 -1.48
C ALA A 122 3.45 -8.00 -1.07
N ILE A 123 3.94 -6.82 -1.47
CA ILE A 123 3.46 -5.52 -0.99
C ILE A 123 1.99 -5.28 -1.34
N VAL A 124 1.61 -5.56 -2.59
CA VAL A 124 0.24 -5.37 -3.05
C VAL A 124 -0.74 -6.28 -2.27
N THR A 125 -0.30 -7.49 -1.93
CA THR A 125 -1.10 -8.43 -1.12
C THR A 125 -1.30 -7.88 0.30
N ILE A 126 -0.27 -7.31 0.91
CA ILE A 126 -0.37 -6.68 2.24
C ILE A 126 -1.35 -5.50 2.19
N ILE A 127 -1.20 -4.60 1.20
CA ILE A 127 -2.09 -3.44 1.04
C ILE A 127 -3.56 -3.88 0.92
N ARG A 128 -3.84 -4.89 0.10
CA ARG A 128 -5.21 -5.43 -0.08
C ARG A 128 -5.74 -6.10 1.19
N ALA A 129 -4.89 -6.83 1.91
CA ALA A 129 -5.27 -7.44 3.18
C ALA A 129 -5.63 -6.39 4.24
N SER A 130 -5.08 -5.18 4.14
CA SER A 130 -5.39 -4.07 5.05
C SER A 130 -6.67 -3.29 4.72
N GLN A 131 -7.36 -3.62 3.61
CA GLN A 131 -8.49 -2.82 3.09
C GLN A 131 -9.58 -2.53 4.13
N SER A 132 -9.91 -3.46 5.03
CA SER A 132 -11.00 -3.31 6.00
C SER A 132 -10.71 -2.34 7.15
N PHE A 133 -9.44 -1.98 7.37
CA PHE A 133 -9.00 -1.07 8.44
C PHE A 133 -8.07 0.04 7.93
N PHE A 134 -8.02 0.23 6.62
CA PHE A 134 -7.15 1.18 5.93
C PHE A 134 -7.61 2.61 6.18
N ASP A 135 -6.75 3.44 6.78
CA ASP A 135 -7.03 4.82 7.14
C ASP A 135 -5.90 5.77 6.70
N ALA A 136 -6.06 7.06 6.99
CA ALA A 136 -5.07 8.09 6.67
C ALA A 136 -3.68 7.79 7.26
N ALA A 137 -3.63 7.37 8.53
CA ALA A 137 -2.36 7.13 9.22
C ALA A 137 -1.59 5.96 8.60
N LEU A 138 -2.30 4.88 8.25
CA LEU A 138 -1.72 3.73 7.58
C LEU A 138 -1.31 4.07 6.14
N PHE A 139 -2.10 4.87 5.43
CA PHE A 139 -1.76 5.39 4.11
C PHE A 139 -0.44 6.17 4.14
N ASP A 140 -0.34 7.16 5.02
CA ASP A 140 0.86 8.02 5.14
C ASP A 140 2.09 7.20 5.54
N HIS A 141 1.93 6.22 6.43
CA HIS A 141 3.00 5.32 6.80
C HIS A 141 3.49 4.48 5.62
N PHE A 142 2.57 3.87 4.87
CA PHE A 142 2.91 3.10 3.66
C PHE A 142 3.58 3.98 2.61
N MET A 143 3.06 5.18 2.36
CA MET A 143 3.68 6.15 1.45
C MET A 143 5.10 6.51 1.87
N ASN A 144 5.32 6.80 3.15
CA ASN A 144 6.65 7.11 3.66
C ASN A 144 7.64 5.96 3.43
N CYS A 145 7.22 4.72 3.64
CA CYS A 145 8.04 3.55 3.34
C CYS A 145 8.31 3.40 1.83
N ILE A 146 7.31 3.57 0.96
CA ILE A 146 7.49 3.49 -0.51
C ILE A 146 8.53 4.51 -1.01
N LEU A 147 8.49 5.73 -0.46
CA LEU A 147 9.34 6.85 -0.88
C LEU A 147 10.74 6.80 -0.26
N THR A 148 10.87 6.32 0.98
CA THR A 148 12.15 6.32 1.71
C THR A 148 13.03 5.13 1.31
N PHE A 149 12.44 3.98 1.01
CA PHE A 149 13.19 2.79 0.66
C PHE A 149 13.49 2.73 -0.85
N GLY A 150 14.60 2.09 -1.22
CA GLY A 150 15.09 1.95 -2.59
C GLY A 150 14.30 0.95 -3.44
N MET A 151 12.96 1.07 -3.48
CA MET A 151 12.10 0.24 -4.32
C MET A 151 12.22 0.62 -5.80
N ALA A 152 12.13 -0.36 -6.69
CA ALA A 152 12.00 -0.08 -8.12
C ALA A 152 10.67 0.62 -8.43
N ASP A 153 10.69 1.55 -9.39
CA ASP A 153 9.56 2.45 -9.67
C ASP A 153 8.28 1.70 -10.08
N ALA A 154 8.42 0.56 -10.74
CA ALA A 154 7.32 -0.34 -11.05
C ALA A 154 6.53 -0.75 -9.77
N TYR A 155 7.23 -1.19 -8.72
CA TYR A 155 6.57 -1.57 -7.47
C TYR A 155 6.02 -0.36 -6.73
N ARG A 156 6.69 0.80 -6.80
CA ARG A 156 6.18 2.05 -6.22
C ARG A 156 4.85 2.44 -6.87
N ALA A 157 4.81 2.49 -8.20
CA ALA A 157 3.61 2.85 -8.96
C ALA A 157 2.42 1.92 -8.62
N VAL A 158 2.61 0.59 -8.68
CA VAL A 158 1.53 -0.36 -8.38
C VAL A 158 1.06 -0.24 -6.93
N SER A 159 1.97 -0.03 -5.98
CA SER A 159 1.63 0.10 -4.57
C SER A 159 0.79 1.35 -4.32
N ILE A 160 1.25 2.50 -4.80
CA ILE A 160 0.53 3.78 -4.64
C ILE A 160 -0.83 3.71 -5.33
N HIS A 161 -0.89 3.21 -6.57
CA HIS A 161 -2.15 3.04 -7.30
C HIS A 161 -3.13 2.14 -6.54
N THR A 162 -2.66 1.03 -5.96
CA THR A 162 -3.52 0.13 -5.17
C THR A 162 -4.08 0.82 -3.93
N MET A 163 -3.25 1.61 -3.24
CA MET A 163 -3.68 2.39 -2.07
C MET A 163 -4.73 3.44 -2.45
N VAL A 164 -4.51 4.18 -3.55
CA VAL A 164 -5.48 5.16 -4.07
C VAL A 164 -6.80 4.51 -4.46
N GLU A 165 -6.77 3.37 -5.15
CA GLU A 165 -7.97 2.60 -5.53
C GLU A 165 -8.77 2.11 -4.32
N ILE A 166 -8.10 1.62 -3.28
CA ILE A 166 -8.76 1.19 -2.04
C ILE A 166 -9.54 2.35 -1.43
N THR A 167 -8.91 3.51 -1.34
CA THR A 167 -9.57 4.66 -0.72
C THR A 167 -10.69 5.21 -1.59
N ARG A 168 -10.53 5.24 -2.91
CA ARG A 168 -11.61 5.62 -3.83
C ARG A 168 -12.86 4.75 -3.64
N ARG A 169 -12.68 3.45 -3.40
CA ARG A 169 -13.79 2.50 -3.17
C ARG A 169 -14.40 2.59 -1.78
N ALA A 170 -13.69 3.15 -0.79
CA ALA A 170 -14.15 3.23 0.57
C ALA A 170 -15.29 4.25 0.79
N GLY A 171 -15.63 5.05 -0.21
CA GLY A 171 -16.73 6.02 -0.17
C GLY A 171 -16.38 7.31 0.61
N PRO A 172 -17.31 8.28 0.68
CA PRO A 172 -17.07 9.64 1.20
C PRO A 172 -16.81 9.74 2.73
N GLY A 173 -16.50 8.63 3.40
CA GLY A 173 -16.34 8.54 4.86
C GLY A 173 -14.92 8.29 5.36
N ILE A 174 -13.96 7.97 4.50
CA ILE A 174 -12.54 7.87 4.89
C ILE A 174 -11.83 9.14 4.44
N PRO A 175 -11.53 10.08 5.36
CA PRO A 175 -10.73 11.23 5.02
C PRO A 175 -9.29 10.74 4.83
N ILE A 176 -8.88 10.45 3.59
CA ILE A 176 -7.48 10.73 3.26
C ILE A 176 -7.32 12.23 3.50
N PRO A 177 -6.24 12.68 4.15
CA PRO A 177 -5.94 14.10 4.21
C PRO A 177 -5.71 14.55 2.77
N PHE A 178 -6.72 15.16 2.16
CA PHE A 178 -6.65 15.72 0.80
C PHE A 178 -5.51 16.74 0.68
N ASP A 179 -4.99 17.24 1.81
CA ASP A 179 -3.83 18.12 1.90
C ASP A 179 -2.61 17.58 1.13
N ASN A 180 -2.34 16.27 1.19
CA ASN A 180 -1.18 15.65 0.53
C ASN A 180 -1.51 14.94 -0.80
N LEU A 181 -2.76 14.98 -1.22
CA LEU A 181 -3.19 14.29 -2.44
C LEU A 181 -2.43 14.72 -3.70
N PRO A 182 -2.12 16.01 -3.94
CA PRO A 182 -1.38 16.43 -5.12
C PRO A 182 0.02 15.82 -5.13
N PHE A 183 0.67 15.76 -3.97
CA PHE A 183 1.96 15.09 -3.81
C PHE A 183 1.86 13.59 -4.14
N TYR A 184 0.83 12.89 -3.66
CA TYR A 184 0.67 11.45 -3.96
C TYR A 184 0.38 11.18 -5.43
N TYR A 185 -0.43 12.02 -6.07
CA TYR A 185 -0.67 11.97 -7.51
C TYR A 185 0.57 12.27 -8.33
N HIS A 186 1.36 13.27 -7.93
CA HIS A 186 2.65 13.55 -8.54
C HIS A 186 3.58 12.33 -8.48
N GLN A 187 3.70 11.70 -7.30
CA GLN A 187 4.54 10.52 -7.13
C GLN A 187 4.04 9.34 -7.98
N LEU A 188 2.73 9.05 -7.96
CA LEU A 188 2.15 7.99 -8.78
C LEU A 188 2.39 8.24 -10.27
N PHE A 189 2.09 9.44 -10.76
CA PHE A 189 2.27 9.81 -12.16
C PHE A 189 3.74 9.66 -12.58
N THR A 190 4.67 10.16 -11.77
CA THR A 190 6.10 10.08 -12.04
C THR A 190 6.59 8.64 -12.09
N PHE A 191 6.32 7.85 -11.05
CA PHE A 191 6.77 6.46 -11.00
C PHE A 191 6.14 5.60 -12.09
N ALA A 192 4.86 5.84 -12.42
CA ALA A 192 4.18 5.13 -13.49
C ALA A 192 4.81 5.43 -14.86
N LEU A 193 5.08 6.71 -15.18
CA LEU A 193 5.75 7.06 -16.44
C LEU A 193 7.18 6.51 -16.51
N THR A 194 7.95 6.60 -15.42
CA THR A 194 9.31 6.06 -15.38
C THR A 194 9.31 4.54 -15.56
N ALA A 195 8.39 3.82 -14.89
CA ALA A 195 8.24 2.38 -15.05
C ALA A 195 7.77 1.98 -16.46
N ALA A 196 6.90 2.79 -17.10
CA ALA A 196 6.46 2.55 -18.46
C ALA A 196 7.60 2.69 -19.49
N LYS A 197 8.58 3.57 -19.21
CA LYS A 197 9.72 3.87 -20.08
C LYS A 197 10.96 3.04 -19.79
N SER A 198 11.03 2.32 -18.67
CA SER A 198 12.23 1.57 -18.32
C SER A 198 12.36 0.29 -19.15
N ASP A 199 13.49 0.12 -19.83
CA ASP A 199 13.88 -1.14 -20.50
C ASP A 199 13.98 -2.31 -19.52
N ASP A 200 14.28 -2.02 -18.25
CA ASP A 200 14.23 -2.90 -17.08
C ASP A 200 12.80 -3.30 -16.68
N SER A 201 11.87 -3.36 -17.64
CA SER A 201 10.67 -4.15 -17.50
C SER A 201 11.03 -5.64 -17.40
N VAL A 202 11.65 -6.02 -16.27
CA VAL A 202 11.36 -7.26 -15.60
C VAL A 202 9.86 -7.22 -15.39
N ARG A 203 9.14 -7.64 -16.43
CA ARG A 203 7.71 -7.86 -16.44
C ARG A 203 7.44 -8.55 -15.13
N LEU A 204 6.71 -7.89 -14.23
CA LEU A 204 6.34 -8.47 -12.94
C LEU A 204 5.46 -9.68 -13.26
N GLN A 205 6.07 -10.84 -13.48
CA GLN A 205 5.40 -12.07 -13.92
C GLN A 205 4.39 -12.53 -12.87
N ASP A 206 4.57 -12.13 -11.61
CA ASP A 206 3.75 -12.51 -10.46
C ASP A 206 2.44 -11.73 -10.32
N LEU A 207 2.29 -10.58 -10.98
CA LEU A 207 1.03 -9.84 -10.97
C LEU A 207 0.40 -10.00 -12.36
N SER A 208 -0.70 -10.76 -12.45
CA SER A 208 -1.50 -11.12 -13.64
C SER A 208 -1.98 -9.97 -14.58
N LEU A 209 -1.42 -8.77 -14.53
CA LEU A 209 -1.72 -7.68 -15.47
C LEU A 209 -0.71 -7.66 -16.63
N HIS A 210 -1.11 -7.14 -17.79
CA HIS A 210 -0.23 -6.94 -18.94
C HIS A 210 0.34 -5.51 -18.85
N TRP A 211 1.66 -5.34 -18.74
CA TRP A 211 2.22 -4.24 -17.93
C TRP A 211 2.66 -2.92 -18.59
N PRO A 212 3.00 -2.77 -19.88
CA PRO A 212 3.34 -1.43 -20.41
C PRO A 212 2.12 -0.48 -20.45
N ASP A 213 1.00 -0.97 -20.98
CA ASP A 213 -0.24 -0.21 -21.06
C ASP A 213 -0.84 0.05 -19.67
N ALA A 214 -0.59 -0.84 -18.71
CA ALA A 214 -1.05 -0.67 -17.34
C ALA A 214 -0.41 0.56 -16.68
N TYR A 215 0.89 0.82 -16.87
CA TYR A 215 1.57 1.97 -16.27
C TYR A 215 1.15 3.29 -16.91
N TYR A 216 1.04 3.34 -18.24
CA TYR A 216 0.44 4.50 -18.89
C TYR A 216 -1.01 4.71 -18.42
N GLY A 217 -1.79 3.64 -18.24
CA GLY A 217 -3.12 3.71 -17.66
C GLY A 217 -3.15 4.25 -16.23
N MET A 218 -2.17 3.88 -15.38
CA MET A 218 -2.04 4.44 -14.02
C MET A 218 -1.75 5.94 -14.05
N ALA A 219 -0.78 6.37 -14.86
CA ALA A 219 -0.47 7.79 -15.02
C ALA A 219 -1.67 8.56 -15.60
N GLU A 220 -2.35 7.98 -16.59
CA GLU A 220 -3.54 8.56 -17.21
C GLU A 220 -4.71 8.67 -16.21
N SER A 221 -4.87 7.70 -15.30
CA SER A 221 -5.90 7.74 -14.25
C SER A 221 -5.71 8.90 -13.27
N VAL A 222 -4.46 9.30 -13.01
CA VAL A 222 -4.17 10.50 -12.20
C VAL A 222 -4.70 11.75 -12.89
N ILE A 223 -4.45 11.89 -14.20
CA ILE A 223 -4.94 13.02 -14.99
C ILE A 223 -6.47 13.08 -14.95
N ASP A 224 -7.12 11.94 -15.17
CA ASP A 224 -8.58 11.85 -15.20
C ASP A 224 -9.22 12.24 -13.86
N GLU A 225 -8.61 11.82 -12.76
CA GLU A 225 -9.08 12.13 -11.42
C GLU A 225 -8.91 13.63 -11.09
N VAL A 226 -7.78 14.24 -11.50
CA VAL A 226 -7.56 15.69 -11.34
C VAL A 226 -8.57 16.50 -12.17
N LEU A 227 -8.80 16.13 -13.42
CA LEU A 227 -9.77 16.79 -14.29
C LEU A 227 -11.21 16.62 -13.81
N THR A 228 -11.56 15.45 -13.28
CA THR A 228 -12.90 15.20 -12.71
C THR A 228 -13.16 16.12 -11.52
N LYS A 229 -12.17 16.31 -10.63
CA LYS A 229 -12.30 17.22 -9.47
C LYS A 229 -12.41 18.69 -9.88
N ASP A 230 -11.71 19.12 -10.92
CA ASP A 230 -11.86 20.48 -11.44
C ASP A 230 -13.23 20.70 -12.14
N ALA A 231 -13.76 19.68 -12.81
CA ALA A 231 -15.11 19.74 -13.37
C ALA A 231 -16.20 19.82 -12.27
N GLU A 232 -16.05 19.08 -11.18
CA GLU A 232 -16.95 19.13 -10.01
C GLU A 232 -16.93 20.52 -9.34
N ARG A 233 -15.78 21.20 -9.32
CA ARG A 233 -15.66 22.59 -8.85
C ARG A 233 -16.50 23.55 -9.68
N SER A 234 -16.58 23.35 -11.00
CA SER A 234 -17.34 24.21 -11.90
C SER A 234 -18.86 24.03 -11.79
N SER A 235 -19.31 23.06 -10.97
CA SER A 235 -20.74 22.81 -10.74
C SER A 235 -21.31 23.74 -9.66
N PRO A 236 -22.56 24.25 -9.83
CA PRO A 236 -23.19 25.20 -8.90
C PRO A 236 -23.49 24.61 -7.50
N SER A 237 -23.21 23.33 -7.28
CA SER A 237 -23.35 22.60 -6.02
C SER A 237 -22.03 22.45 -5.26
N GLY A 238 -20.90 22.85 -5.86
CA GLY A 238 -19.56 22.62 -5.33
C GLY A 238 -19.28 23.42 -4.06
N SER A 239 -18.98 22.74 -2.96
CA SER A 239 -18.40 23.37 -1.77
C SER A 239 -16.99 23.87 -2.09
N ALA A 240 -16.80 25.19 -2.02
CA ALA A 240 -15.61 25.93 -2.44
C ALA A 240 -14.36 25.71 -1.57
N GLN A 241 -13.91 24.47 -1.32
CA GLN A 241 -12.93 24.23 -0.26
C GLN A 241 -11.62 23.54 -0.68
N TYR A 242 -11.43 23.16 -1.94
CA TYR A 242 -10.17 22.54 -2.37
C TYR A 242 -9.73 23.02 -3.75
N PHE A 243 -8.54 23.62 -3.82
CA PHE A 243 -7.86 23.97 -5.07
C PHE A 243 -6.69 23.03 -5.27
N TYR A 244 -6.61 22.39 -6.44
CA TYR A 244 -5.40 21.68 -6.82
C TYR A 244 -4.28 22.71 -7.08
N PRO A 245 -3.04 22.49 -6.60
CA PRO A 245 -1.97 23.47 -6.76
C PRO A 245 -1.68 23.76 -8.25
N VAL A 246 -1.51 25.04 -8.58
CA VAL A 246 -1.26 25.51 -9.95
C VAL A 246 0.03 24.92 -10.50
N GLU A 247 1.06 24.82 -9.67
CA GLU A 247 2.36 24.25 -10.02
C GLU A 247 2.22 22.76 -10.40
N GLU A 248 1.38 22.02 -9.68
CA GLU A 248 1.13 20.61 -9.95
C GLU A 248 0.28 20.42 -11.21
N LEU A 249 -0.70 21.29 -11.49
CA LEU A 249 -1.40 21.29 -12.78
C LEU A 249 -0.45 21.57 -13.94
N GLY A 250 0.43 22.58 -13.80
CA GLY A 250 1.42 22.92 -14.82
C GLY A 250 2.41 21.79 -15.09
N TYR A 251 2.85 21.11 -14.02
CA TYR A 251 3.67 19.90 -14.12
C TYR A 251 2.95 18.79 -14.89
N LEU A 252 1.73 18.41 -14.47
CA LEU A 252 0.95 17.35 -15.12
C LEU A 252 0.66 17.69 -16.58
N ALA A 253 0.27 18.93 -16.88
CA ALA A 253 -0.02 19.38 -18.24
C ALA A 253 1.23 19.24 -19.15
N THR A 254 2.37 19.74 -18.69
CA THR A 254 3.64 19.70 -19.44
C THR A 254 4.12 18.27 -19.66
N CYS A 255 4.15 17.45 -18.61
CA CYS A 255 4.60 16.07 -18.72
C CYS A 255 3.64 15.23 -19.58
N SER A 256 2.33 15.46 -19.50
CA SER A 256 1.34 14.77 -20.33
C SER A 256 1.48 15.14 -21.81
N PHE A 257 1.75 16.42 -22.13
CA PHE A 257 1.99 16.84 -23.51
C PHE A 257 3.29 16.25 -24.05
N ASN A 258 4.37 16.23 -23.25
CA ASN A 258 5.62 15.59 -23.65
C ASN A 258 5.42 14.08 -23.89
N GLN A 259 4.66 13.41 -23.04
CA GLN A 259 4.30 12.00 -23.24
C GLN A 259 3.47 11.79 -24.52
N ALA A 260 2.61 12.74 -24.89
CA ALA A 260 1.92 12.69 -26.18
C ALA A 260 2.88 12.74 -27.37
N MET A 261 3.95 13.55 -27.28
CA MET A 261 4.99 13.62 -28.31
C MET A 261 5.81 12.33 -28.40
N ASP A 262 6.06 11.68 -27.25
CA ASP A 262 6.68 10.36 -27.22
C ASP A 262 5.80 9.33 -27.95
N PHE A 263 4.47 9.36 -27.73
CA PHE A 263 3.53 8.49 -28.46
C PHE A 263 3.48 8.78 -29.96
N TYR A 264 3.52 10.05 -30.37
CA TYR A 264 3.60 10.43 -31.78
C TYR A 264 4.87 9.86 -32.43
N SER A 265 6.02 9.98 -31.74
CA SER A 265 7.30 9.44 -32.21
C SER A 265 7.29 7.91 -32.31
N ALA A 266 6.47 7.25 -31.51
CA ALA A 266 6.23 5.80 -31.55
C ALA A 266 5.10 5.39 -32.51
N GLU A 267 4.64 6.30 -33.38
CA GLU A 267 3.56 6.07 -34.37
C GLU A 267 2.21 5.65 -33.74
N ASN A 268 1.97 6.04 -32.48
CA ASN A 268 0.71 5.81 -31.77
C ASN A 268 -0.15 7.08 -31.74
N ASP A 269 -0.73 7.42 -32.89
CA ASP A 269 -1.53 8.65 -33.08
C ASP A 269 -2.71 8.74 -32.12
N GLN A 270 -3.35 7.61 -31.79
CA GLN A 270 -4.49 7.56 -30.87
C GLN A 270 -4.07 7.94 -29.45
N ALA A 271 -2.97 7.39 -28.94
CA ALA A 271 -2.45 7.75 -27.62
C ALA A 271 -1.92 9.17 -27.60
N CYS A 272 -1.24 9.62 -28.67
CA CYS A 272 -0.79 11.00 -28.83
C CYS A 272 -1.96 11.99 -28.70
N LEU A 273 -3.00 11.85 -29.53
CA LEU A 273 -4.15 12.76 -29.51
C LEU A 273 -4.83 12.77 -28.14
N ARG A 274 -5.04 11.59 -27.53
CA ARG A 274 -5.69 11.46 -26.23
C ARG A 274 -4.92 12.18 -25.12
N TRP A 275 -3.61 11.96 -25.03
CA TRP A 275 -2.75 12.58 -24.01
C TRP A 275 -2.57 14.08 -24.25
N ALA A 276 -2.45 14.52 -25.51
CA ALA A 276 -2.34 15.94 -25.84
C ALA A 276 -3.62 16.71 -25.49
N GLN A 277 -4.79 16.14 -25.76
CA GLN A 277 -6.08 16.74 -25.37
C GLN A 277 -6.20 16.87 -23.85
N LYS A 278 -5.84 15.83 -23.10
CA LYS A 278 -5.82 15.88 -21.63
C LYS A 278 -4.84 16.91 -21.08
N ALA A 279 -3.67 17.05 -21.69
CA ALA A 279 -2.69 18.07 -21.33
C ALA A 279 -3.23 19.50 -21.53
N ILE A 280 -3.98 19.73 -22.61
CA ILE A 280 -4.64 21.01 -22.88
C ILE A 280 -5.69 21.29 -21.79
N LEU A 281 -6.55 20.32 -21.47
CA LEU A 281 -7.55 20.48 -20.40
C LEU A 281 -6.92 20.77 -19.04
N LEU A 282 -5.80 20.12 -18.71
CA LEU A 282 -5.05 20.41 -17.47
C LEU A 282 -4.49 21.83 -17.46
N ALA A 283 -3.99 22.33 -18.61
CA ALA A 283 -3.52 23.70 -18.72
C ALA A 283 -4.68 24.71 -18.60
N GLU A 284 -5.84 24.42 -19.21
CA GLU A 284 -7.04 25.26 -19.07
C GLU A 284 -7.53 25.35 -17.61
N ALA A 285 -7.45 24.26 -16.85
CA ALA A 285 -7.85 24.20 -15.44
C ALA A 285 -7.04 25.16 -14.52
N ILE A 286 -5.85 25.59 -14.96
CA ILE A 286 -5.02 26.56 -14.22
C ILE A 286 -5.69 27.94 -14.17
N GLY A 287 -6.30 28.38 -15.28
CA GLY A 287 -7.06 29.63 -15.36
C GLY A 287 -6.25 30.93 -15.18
N THR A 288 -4.95 30.92 -15.51
CA THR A 288 -4.07 32.11 -15.50
C THR A 288 -3.72 32.57 -16.92
N LEU A 289 -3.29 33.83 -17.09
CA LEU A 289 -2.80 34.34 -18.39
C LEU A 289 -1.63 33.50 -18.94
N GLU A 290 -0.69 33.09 -18.08
CA GLU A 290 0.42 32.21 -18.46
C GLU A 290 -0.07 30.84 -18.95
N SER A 291 -1.17 30.33 -18.38
CA SER A 291 -1.77 29.08 -18.83
C SER A 291 -2.47 29.20 -20.19
N GLU A 292 -3.01 30.36 -20.55
CA GLU A 292 -3.58 30.61 -21.89
C GLU A 292 -2.49 30.53 -22.98
N GLU A 293 -1.30 31.07 -22.69
CA GLU A 293 -0.13 30.94 -23.58
C GLU A 293 0.29 29.48 -23.73
N LEU A 294 0.29 28.72 -22.63
CA LEU A 294 0.62 27.28 -22.62
C LEU A 294 -0.39 26.47 -23.44
N VAL A 295 -1.69 26.75 -23.32
CA VAL A 295 -2.76 26.14 -24.12
C VAL A 295 -2.55 26.44 -25.60
N CYS A 296 -2.30 27.70 -25.95
CA CYS A 296 -2.04 28.12 -27.33
C CYS A 296 -0.82 27.40 -27.92
N LEU A 297 0.26 27.27 -27.13
CA LEU A 297 1.46 26.54 -27.51
C LEU A 297 1.16 25.07 -27.80
N PHE A 298 0.47 24.37 -26.90
CA PHE A 298 0.10 22.96 -27.06
C PHE A 298 -0.79 22.74 -28.28
N GLN A 299 -1.83 23.56 -28.46
CA GLN A 299 -2.72 23.48 -29.62
C GLN A 299 -1.98 23.73 -30.94
N THR A 300 -1.08 24.72 -30.97
CA THR A 300 -0.29 25.06 -32.16
C THR A 300 0.63 23.90 -32.52
N ARG A 301 1.31 23.31 -31.53
CA ARG A 301 2.17 22.14 -31.77
C ARG A 301 1.36 20.94 -32.25
N LEU A 302 0.23 20.64 -31.61
CA LEU A 302 -0.60 19.51 -31.99
C LEU A 302 -1.12 19.61 -33.44
N LYS A 303 -1.56 20.80 -33.86
CA LYS A 303 -1.95 21.09 -35.25
C LYS A 303 -0.80 20.99 -36.26
N GLY A 304 0.44 21.07 -35.80
CA GLY A 304 1.62 20.90 -36.66
C GLY A 304 1.98 19.44 -36.94
N LEU A 305 1.41 18.49 -36.19
CA LEU A 305 1.70 17.06 -36.29
C LEU A 305 0.73 16.29 -37.20
N PHE A 306 -0.47 16.83 -37.42
CA PHE A 306 -1.57 16.22 -38.17
C PHE A 306 -2.11 17.22 -39.21
#